data_AF-A0A2P2I8A8-F1
#
_entry.id   AF-A0A2P2I8A8-F1
#
_cell.length_a   1.000
_cell.length_b   1.000
_cell.length_c   1.000
_cell.angle_alpha   90.00
_cell.angle_beta   90.00
_cell.angle_gamma   90.00
#
_symmetry.space_group_name_H-M   'P 1'
#
loop_
_entity.id
_entity.type
_entity.pdbx_description
1 polymer ?
#
loop_
_entity_poly.entity_id
_entity_poly.type
_entity_poly.pdbx_seq_one_letter_code
_entity_poly.pdbx_strand_id
1 'polypeptide(L)'
;DRDAIIFVADGRFHLESLMVANPLITAYKYDPYIKSLTKESYDTPKMLSVRKEAISQASTAKSWGIIISTLGRQGNPKILQRIEELFKSKNQTFIIVLLSEIFPEKLKRFDSIDAWVQVGCPRLSIDWGYAFSKPLLSPYEAYVALDETAWQSVYP
;
A
#
# COMPACT_ATOMS: atom_id res chain seq x y z
N ASP A 1 -7.30 -19.61 19.39
CA ASP A 1 -7.58 -18.29 19.98
C ASP A 1 -6.29 -17.51 20.21
N ARG A 2 -6.33 -16.20 19.97
CA ARG A 2 -5.25 -15.25 20.31
C ARG A 2 -5.92 -14.07 20.99
N ASP A 3 -5.63 -13.88 22.26
CA ASP A 3 -6.37 -12.90 23.08
C ASP A 3 -5.77 -11.50 22.99
N ALA A 4 -4.46 -11.40 22.71
CA ALA A 4 -3.76 -10.12 22.57
C ALA A 4 -2.47 -10.25 21.75
N ILE A 5 -2.00 -9.12 21.23
CA ILE A 5 -0.65 -8.92 20.67
C ILE A 5 0.15 -8.09 21.66
N ILE A 6 1.36 -8.53 22.01
CA ILE A 6 2.35 -7.73 22.76
C ILE A 6 3.54 -7.50 21.84
N PHE A 7 3.76 -6.24 21.46
CA PHE A 7 4.88 -5.83 20.63
C PHE A 7 5.97 -5.20 21.51
N VAL A 8 7.20 -5.69 21.39
CA VAL A 8 8.34 -5.26 22.20
C VAL A 8 9.34 -4.51 21.31
N ALA A 9 9.20 -3.19 21.25
CA ALA A 9 10.16 -2.28 20.64
C ALA A 9 9.76 -0.83 20.95
N ASP A 10 10.64 0.11 20.61
CA ASP A 10 10.26 1.49 20.38
C ASP A 10 9.53 1.66 19.03
N GLY A 11 8.86 2.80 18.87
CA GLY A 11 8.11 3.10 17.64
C GLY A 11 6.81 2.30 17.47
N ARG A 12 6.12 2.53 16.34
CA ARG A 12 4.81 1.91 16.05
C ARG A 12 4.71 1.26 14.68
N PHE A 13 5.69 1.46 13.79
CA PHE A 13 5.61 1.02 12.40
C PHE A 13 5.26 -0.48 12.28
N HIS A 14 6.04 -1.39 12.85
CA HIS A 14 5.72 -2.82 12.75
C HIS A 14 4.41 -3.21 13.47
N LEU A 15 4.09 -2.55 14.58
CA LEU A 15 2.84 -2.79 15.32
C LEU A 15 1.62 -2.37 14.51
N GLU A 16 1.68 -1.25 13.80
CA GLU A 16 0.61 -0.80 12.91
C GLU A 16 0.36 -1.81 11.80
N SER A 17 1.39 -2.39 11.19
CA SER A 17 1.22 -3.47 10.21
C SER A 17 0.49 -4.67 10.82
N LEU A 18 0.82 -5.04 12.06
CA LEU A 18 0.13 -6.12 12.78
C LEU A 18 -1.34 -5.77 13.06
N MET A 19 -1.62 -4.53 13.47
CA MET A 19 -2.99 -4.05 13.73
C MET A 19 -3.82 -3.97 12.44
N VAL A 20 -3.23 -3.58 11.31
CA VAL A 20 -3.91 -3.56 10.00
C VAL A 20 -4.31 -4.98 9.58
N ALA A 21 -3.42 -5.96 9.73
CA ALA A 21 -3.69 -7.35 9.39
C ALA A 21 -4.61 -8.06 10.41
N ASN A 22 -4.70 -7.55 11.64
CA ASN A 22 -5.44 -8.16 12.75
C ASN A 22 -6.32 -7.13 13.48
N PRO A 23 -7.28 -6.47 12.81
CA PRO A 23 -7.99 -5.30 13.34
C PRO A 23 -8.86 -5.59 14.56
N LEU A 24 -9.17 -6.87 14.83
CA LEU A 24 -9.99 -7.30 15.96
C LEU A 24 -9.18 -7.73 17.19
N ILE A 25 -7.86 -7.92 17.06
CA ILE A 25 -7.02 -8.36 18.17
C ILE A 25 -6.52 -7.15 18.95
N THR A 26 -6.66 -7.19 20.28
CA THR A 26 -6.16 -6.11 21.13
C THR A 26 -4.62 -6.08 21.07
N ALA A 27 -4.06 -4.90 20.78
CA ALA A 27 -2.62 -4.70 20.68
C ALA A 27 -2.07 -3.88 21.86
N TYR A 28 -0.93 -4.32 22.38
CA TYR A 28 -0.14 -3.61 23.37
C TYR A 28 1.28 -3.40 22.85
N LYS A 29 1.90 -2.28 23.22
CA LYS A 29 3.31 -2.01 23.01
C LYS A 29 4.03 -1.92 24.34
N TYR A 30 5.09 -2.70 24.51
CA TYR A 30 6.05 -2.50 25.58
C TYR A 30 7.30 -1.83 25.01
N ASP A 31 7.59 -0.62 25.47
CA ASP A 31 8.81 0.11 25.13
C ASP A 31 9.90 -0.19 26.17
N PRO A 32 10.99 -0.89 25.82
CA PRO A 32 12.00 -1.32 26.78
C PRO A 32 12.87 -0.16 27.29
N TYR A 33 12.93 0.97 26.59
CA TYR A 33 13.74 2.12 27.00
C TYR A 33 13.07 2.90 28.13
N ILE A 34 11.78 3.18 27.98
CA ILE A 34 11.00 3.90 29.00
C ILE A 34 10.26 2.96 29.96
N LYS A 35 10.35 1.64 29.75
CA LYS A 35 9.71 0.58 30.55
C LYS A 35 8.21 0.77 30.70
N SER A 36 7.54 1.13 29.60
CA SER A 36 6.10 1.44 29.59
C SER A 36 5.35 0.47 28.70
N LEU A 37 4.22 -0.06 29.22
CA LEU A 37 3.26 -0.86 28.47
C LEU A 37 2.04 -0.01 28.15
N THR A 38 1.79 0.25 26.87
CA THR A 38 0.63 1.02 26.39
C THR A 38 -0.31 0.12 25.59
N LYS A 39 -1.62 0.38 25.71
CA LYS A 39 -2.61 -0.19 24.79
C LYS A 39 -2.62 0.65 23.52
N GLU A 40 -2.53 -0.01 22.38
CA GLU A 40 -2.36 0.64 21.08
C GLU A 40 -3.59 0.44 20.20
N SER A 41 -3.90 1.44 19.39
CA SER A 41 -4.97 1.39 18.39
C SER A 41 -4.49 1.94 17.06
N TYR A 42 -5.07 1.42 15.98
CA TYR A 42 -4.91 1.95 14.63
C TYR A 42 -6.26 2.45 14.12
N ASP A 43 -6.27 3.59 13.45
CA ASP A 43 -7.48 4.11 12.82
C ASP A 43 -7.73 3.40 11.47
N THR A 44 -8.09 2.12 11.57
CA THR A 44 -8.43 1.27 10.42
C THR A 44 -9.55 1.88 9.58
N PRO A 45 -10.66 2.40 10.14
CA PRO A 45 -11.70 3.04 9.34
C PRO A 45 -11.19 4.21 8.50
N LYS A 46 -10.35 5.08 9.07
CA LYS A 46 -9.74 6.18 8.32
C LYS A 46 -8.83 5.66 7.23
N MET A 47 -7.93 4.72 7.54
CA MET A 47 -7.04 4.11 6.56
C MET A 47 -7.84 3.52 5.38
N LEU A 48 -8.84 2.68 5.65
CA LEU A 48 -9.67 2.06 4.60
C LEU A 48 -10.40 3.11 3.77
N SER A 49 -10.88 4.20 4.38
CA SER A 49 -11.54 5.30 3.64
C SER A 49 -10.60 5.97 2.64
N VAL A 50 -9.35 6.27 3.06
CA VAL A 50 -8.33 6.90 2.20
C VAL A 50 -7.94 5.96 1.06
N ARG A 51 -7.79 4.65 1.36
CA ARG A 51 -7.45 3.65 0.34
C ARG A 51 -8.55 3.45 -0.69
N LYS A 52 -9.83 3.41 -0.26
CA LYS A 52 -10.98 3.34 -1.17
C LYS A 52 -11.09 4.58 -2.07
N GLU A 53 -10.81 5.76 -1.53
CA GLU A 53 -10.77 6.98 -2.32
C GLU A 53 -9.68 6.92 -3.40
N ALA A 54 -8.47 6.48 -3.05
CA ALA A 54 -7.39 6.30 -4.02
C ALA A 54 -7.75 5.30 -5.13
N ILE A 55 -8.40 4.18 -4.78
CA ILE A 55 -8.93 3.20 -5.75
C ILE A 55 -9.98 3.85 -6.66
N SER A 56 -10.94 4.57 -6.08
CA SER A 56 -12.00 5.23 -6.84
C SER A 56 -11.43 6.24 -7.83
N GLN A 57 -10.45 7.04 -7.44
CA GLN A 57 -9.77 7.97 -8.35
C GLN A 57 -9.06 7.23 -9.48
N ALA A 58 -8.32 6.16 -9.15
CA ALA A 58 -7.57 5.37 -10.11
C ALA A 58 -8.45 4.56 -11.08
N SER A 59 -9.67 4.17 -10.69
CA SER A 59 -10.60 3.43 -11.56
C SER A 59 -10.97 4.19 -12.85
N THR A 60 -10.79 5.52 -12.86
CA THR A 60 -11.06 6.39 -14.01
C THR A 60 -9.82 6.75 -14.82
N ALA A 61 -8.65 6.23 -14.43
CA ALA A 61 -7.37 6.53 -15.06
C ALA A 61 -7.30 5.99 -16.50
N LYS A 62 -6.76 6.79 -17.42
CA LYS A 62 -6.58 6.38 -18.82
C LYS A 62 -5.17 5.85 -19.08
N SER A 63 -4.21 6.35 -18.33
CA SER A 63 -2.80 5.99 -18.42
C SER A 63 -2.22 5.67 -17.05
N TRP A 64 -1.46 4.58 -17.00
CA TRP A 64 -0.95 4.05 -15.75
C TRP A 64 0.56 3.92 -15.74
N GLY A 65 1.16 4.12 -14.56
CA GLY A 65 2.55 3.81 -14.32
C GLY A 65 2.67 2.63 -13.37
N ILE A 66 3.36 1.57 -13.80
CA ILE A 66 3.70 0.44 -12.95
C ILE A 66 5.15 0.62 -12.49
N ILE A 67 5.34 0.81 -11.20
CA ILE A 67 6.66 0.98 -10.58
C ILE A 67 7.13 -0.37 -10.05
N ILE A 68 8.35 -0.78 -10.38
CA ILE A 68 9.04 -1.85 -9.66
C ILE A 68 10.23 -1.27 -8.90
N SER A 69 10.30 -1.53 -7.60
CA SER A 69 11.41 -1.06 -6.77
C SER A 69 12.67 -1.85 -7.06
N THR A 70 13.78 -1.14 -7.29
CA THR A 70 15.12 -1.72 -7.43
C THR A 70 15.95 -1.61 -6.14
N LEU A 71 15.39 -1.08 -5.05
CA LEU A 71 16.06 -0.97 -3.77
C LEU A 71 15.95 -2.27 -2.98
N GLY A 72 17.11 -2.89 -2.72
CA GLY A 72 17.20 -4.13 -1.95
C GLY A 72 16.35 -5.24 -2.57
N ARG A 73 15.52 -5.90 -1.75
CA ARG A 73 14.63 -6.99 -2.17
C ARG A 73 13.15 -6.61 -2.11
N GLN A 74 12.83 -5.32 -2.29
CA GLN A 74 11.46 -4.82 -2.21
C GLN A 74 10.65 -5.12 -3.48
N GLY A 75 11.29 -5.08 -4.66
CA GLY A 75 10.64 -5.42 -5.93
C GLY A 75 10.40 -6.92 -6.09
N ASN A 76 9.36 -7.27 -6.85
CA ASN A 76 9.03 -8.66 -7.17
C ASN A 76 8.64 -8.79 -8.65
N PRO A 77 9.53 -9.32 -9.52
CA PRO A 77 9.27 -9.47 -10.94
C PRO A 77 8.04 -10.34 -11.27
N LYS A 78 7.73 -11.33 -10.43
CA LYS A 78 6.53 -12.17 -10.63
C LYS A 78 5.24 -11.39 -10.39
N ILE A 79 5.24 -10.48 -9.42
CA ILE A 79 4.09 -9.59 -9.18
C ILE A 79 3.97 -8.59 -10.32
N LEU A 80 5.08 -8.00 -10.76
CA LEU A 80 5.10 -7.11 -11.93
C LEU A 80 4.50 -7.81 -13.15
N GLN A 81 4.94 -9.02 -13.49
CA GLN A 81 4.42 -9.78 -14.62
C GLN A 81 2.90 -9.97 -14.54
N ARG A 82 2.37 -10.33 -13.36
CA ARG A 82 0.93 -10.50 -13.16
C ARG A 82 0.13 -9.21 -13.30
N ILE A 83 0.69 -8.07 -12.87
CA ILE A 83 0.05 -6.76 -13.06
C ILE A 83 0.08 -6.39 -14.55
N GLU A 84 1.19 -6.62 -15.25
CA GLU A 84 1.26 -6.39 -16.69
C GLU A 84 0.22 -7.23 -17.45
N GLU A 85 0.09 -8.50 -17.11
CA GLU A 85 -0.91 -9.40 -17.70
C GLU A 85 -2.34 -8.90 -17.45
N LEU A 86 -2.64 -8.49 -16.20
CA LEU A 86 -3.92 -7.85 -15.85
C LEU A 86 -4.18 -6.62 -16.73
N PHE A 87 -3.23 -5.70 -16.82
CA PHE A 87 -3.40 -4.44 -17.55
C PHE A 87 -3.58 -4.68 -19.05
N LYS A 88 -2.82 -5.63 -19.63
CA LYS A 88 -3.00 -6.09 -21.01
C LYS A 88 -4.39 -6.67 -21.23
N SER A 89 -4.87 -7.52 -20.33
CA SER A 89 -6.20 -8.15 -20.45
C SER A 89 -7.36 -7.14 -20.38
N LYS A 90 -7.18 -6.03 -19.67
CA LYS A 90 -8.16 -4.94 -19.52
C LYS A 90 -7.98 -3.82 -20.55
N ASN A 91 -7.08 -3.99 -21.53
CA ASN A 91 -6.72 -2.98 -22.54
C ASN A 91 -6.32 -1.62 -21.93
N GLN A 92 -5.66 -1.63 -20.78
CA GLN A 92 -5.17 -0.42 -20.13
C GLN A 92 -3.87 0.06 -20.78
N THR A 93 -3.72 1.37 -20.94
CA THR A 93 -2.45 1.96 -21.40
C THR A 93 -1.52 2.13 -20.21
N PHE A 94 -0.30 1.59 -20.27
CA PHE A 94 0.65 1.70 -19.17
C PHE A 94 2.11 1.76 -19.61
N ILE A 95 2.95 2.27 -18.71
CA ILE A 95 4.41 2.18 -18.78
C ILE A 95 4.97 1.49 -17.53
N ILE A 96 6.15 0.91 -17.64
CA ILE A 96 6.88 0.33 -16.52
C ILE A 96 8.05 1.24 -16.16
N VAL A 97 8.20 1.58 -14.88
CA VAL A 97 9.26 2.44 -14.37
C VAL A 97 10.04 1.73 -13.28
N LEU A 98 11.35 1.63 -13.44
CA LEU A 98 12.24 1.08 -12.43
C LEU A 98 12.77 2.22 -11.56
N LEU A 99 12.54 2.15 -10.26
CA LEU A 99 13.00 3.18 -9.31
C LEU A 99 13.65 2.53 -8.08
N SER A 100 14.82 3.02 -7.66
CA SER A 100 15.36 2.65 -6.36
C SER A 100 14.46 3.17 -5.26
N GLU A 101 14.16 4.47 -5.30
CA GLU A 101 13.35 5.14 -4.30
C GLU A 101 12.20 5.92 -4.94
N ILE A 102 11.02 5.73 -4.36
CA ILE A 102 9.75 6.28 -4.83
C ILE A 102 9.40 7.51 -3.99
N PHE A 103 9.41 8.69 -4.60
CA PHE A 103 9.12 9.95 -3.93
C PHE A 103 8.11 10.78 -4.74
N PRO A 104 7.24 11.58 -4.09
CA PRO A 104 6.25 12.41 -4.76
C PRO A 104 6.84 13.28 -5.88
N GLU A 105 7.95 13.97 -5.61
CA GLU A 105 8.58 14.88 -6.58
C GLU A 105 9.13 14.17 -7.83
N LYS A 106 9.46 12.88 -7.75
CA LYS A 106 9.86 12.10 -8.94
C LYS A 106 8.64 11.74 -9.78
N LEU A 107 7.59 11.23 -9.14
CA LEU A 107 6.38 10.79 -9.85
C LEU A 107 5.60 11.96 -10.44
N LYS A 108 5.63 13.13 -9.79
CA LYS A 108 5.02 14.37 -10.27
C LYS A 108 5.57 14.84 -11.63
N ARG A 109 6.75 14.38 -12.06
CA ARG A 109 7.35 14.73 -13.35
C ARG A 109 6.74 13.98 -14.54
N PHE A 110 5.89 13.00 -14.30
CA PHE A 110 5.22 12.22 -15.34
C PHE A 110 3.80 12.74 -15.55
N ASP A 111 3.68 13.83 -16.33
CA ASP A 111 2.39 14.50 -16.57
C ASP A 111 1.37 13.59 -17.28
N SER A 112 1.85 12.62 -18.05
CA SER A 112 1.02 11.68 -18.82
C SER A 112 0.50 10.50 -18.02
N ILE A 113 0.72 10.43 -16.69
CA ILE A 113 0.28 9.31 -15.84
C ILE A 113 -0.85 9.76 -14.90
N ASP A 114 -1.98 9.05 -14.97
CA ASP A 114 -3.15 9.31 -14.15
C ASP A 114 -3.14 8.57 -12.82
N ALA A 115 -2.58 7.36 -12.78
CA ALA A 115 -2.51 6.53 -11.59
C ALA A 115 -1.24 5.66 -11.56
N TRP A 116 -0.78 5.36 -10.35
CA TRP A 116 0.42 4.57 -10.11
C TRP A 116 0.10 3.27 -9.39
N VAL A 117 0.79 2.20 -9.76
CA VAL A 117 0.85 0.95 -9.00
C VAL A 117 2.29 0.69 -8.61
N GLN A 118 2.56 0.45 -7.33
CA GLN A 118 3.91 0.19 -6.84
C GLN A 118 4.11 -1.26 -6.42
N VAL A 119 5.14 -1.90 -6.99
CA VAL A 119 5.67 -3.21 -6.60
C VAL A 119 6.97 -2.97 -5.83
N GLY A 120 6.83 -2.60 -4.56
CA GLY A 120 7.92 -2.26 -3.66
C GLY A 120 7.50 -2.42 -2.20
N CYS A 121 7.84 -1.44 -1.35
CA CYS A 121 7.45 -1.45 0.06
C CYS A 121 5.91 -1.36 0.20
N PRO A 122 5.22 -2.35 0.79
CA PRO A 122 3.76 -2.37 0.88
C PRO A 122 3.19 -1.21 1.73
N ARG A 123 3.99 -0.69 2.66
CA ARG A 123 3.62 0.43 3.53
C ARG A 123 3.62 1.79 2.83
N LEU A 124 4.24 1.92 1.66
CA LEU A 124 4.34 3.19 0.96
C LEU A 124 2.98 3.74 0.55
N SER A 125 2.12 2.91 -0.05
CA SER A 125 0.77 3.34 -0.46
C SER A 125 -0.12 3.61 0.75
N ILE A 126 0.02 2.82 1.82
CA ILE A 126 -0.80 2.96 3.04
C ILE A 126 -0.43 4.22 3.81
N ASP A 127 0.85 4.39 4.13
CA ASP A 127 1.31 5.46 5.03
C ASP A 127 1.55 6.78 4.33
N TRP A 128 1.94 6.74 3.04
CA TRP A 128 2.41 7.92 2.31
C TRP A 128 1.62 8.18 1.03
N GLY A 129 0.60 7.38 0.72
CA GLY A 129 -0.17 7.51 -0.52
C GLY A 129 -0.78 8.90 -0.71
N TYR A 130 -1.17 9.58 0.37
CA TYR A 130 -1.73 10.95 0.33
C TYR A 130 -0.71 12.02 -0.09
N ALA A 131 0.59 11.74 0.01
CA ALA A 131 1.64 12.69 -0.33
C ALA A 131 1.87 12.79 -1.85
N PHE A 132 1.30 11.87 -2.63
CA PHE A 132 1.43 11.84 -4.09
C PHE A 132 0.29 12.62 -4.73
N SER A 133 0.61 13.38 -5.79
CA SER A 133 -0.38 14.17 -6.55
C SER A 133 -1.34 13.31 -7.39
N LYS A 134 -1.00 12.05 -7.61
CA LYS A 134 -1.78 11.04 -8.32
C LYS A 134 -1.90 9.81 -7.42
N PRO A 135 -3.01 9.05 -7.50
CA PRO A 135 -3.22 7.89 -6.62
C PRO A 135 -2.09 6.88 -6.78
N LEU A 136 -1.50 6.49 -5.65
CA LEU A 136 -0.47 5.45 -5.54
C LEU A 136 -1.08 4.20 -4.89
N LEU A 137 -1.22 3.14 -5.68
CA LEU A 137 -1.84 1.88 -5.30
C LEU A 137 -0.81 0.79 -5.02
N SER A 138 -1.15 -0.12 -4.12
CA SER A 138 -0.55 -1.44 -4.03
C SER A 138 -1.05 -2.36 -5.15
N PRO A 139 -0.41 -3.52 -5.40
CA PRO A 139 -0.87 -4.49 -6.38
C PRO A 139 -2.31 -4.93 -6.14
N TYR A 140 -2.68 -5.25 -4.89
CA TYR A 140 -4.04 -5.66 -4.54
C TYR A 140 -5.07 -4.59 -4.91
N GLU A 141 -4.79 -3.33 -4.60
CA GLU A 141 -5.71 -2.23 -4.90
C GLU A 141 -5.86 -1.98 -6.40
N ALA A 142 -4.83 -2.25 -7.20
CA ALA A 142 -4.93 -2.20 -8.65
C ALA A 142 -5.87 -3.28 -9.20
N TYR A 143 -5.86 -4.48 -8.61
CA TYR A 143 -6.83 -5.53 -8.96
C TYR A 143 -8.25 -5.12 -8.60
N VAL A 144 -8.44 -4.44 -7.46
CA VAL A 144 -9.75 -3.90 -7.09
C VAL A 144 -10.18 -2.78 -8.05
N ALA A 145 -9.28 -1.86 -8.40
CA ALA A 145 -9.55 -0.73 -9.29
C ALA A 145 -9.93 -1.16 -10.72
N LEU A 146 -9.48 -2.34 -11.16
CA LEU A 146 -9.76 -2.92 -12.48
C LEU A 146 -10.84 -4.00 -12.46
N ASP A 147 -11.65 -4.04 -11.40
CA ASP A 147 -12.75 -4.99 -11.21
C ASP A 147 -12.32 -6.46 -11.38
N GLU A 148 -11.09 -6.81 -10.98
CA GLU A 148 -10.57 -8.17 -11.02
C GLU A 148 -10.79 -8.91 -9.69
N THR A 149 -10.81 -8.18 -8.58
CA THR A 149 -11.15 -8.73 -7.26
C THR A 149 -12.04 -7.76 -6.48
N ALA A 150 -12.95 -8.32 -5.68
CA ALA A 150 -13.73 -7.52 -4.75
C ALA A 150 -12.87 -6.97 -3.61
N TRP A 151 -13.26 -5.80 -3.09
CA TRP A 151 -12.67 -5.23 -1.88
C TRP A 151 -12.93 -6.11 -0.65
N GLN A 152 -11.86 -6.42 0.09
CA GLN A 152 -11.89 -7.20 1.31
C GLN A 152 -12.06 -6.32 2.55
N SER A 153 -12.78 -6.83 3.57
CA SER A 153 -12.99 -6.13 4.83
C SER A 153 -11.73 -6.04 5.69
N VAL A 154 -10.82 -7.01 5.56
CA VAL A 154 -9.48 -6.98 6.14
C VAL A 154 -8.52 -6.63 5.03
N TYR A 155 -7.72 -5.58 5.23
CA TYR A 155 -6.77 -5.13 4.23
C TYR A 155 -5.57 -6.09 4.20
N PRO A 156 -5.20 -6.64 3.02
CA PRO A 156 -4.16 -7.66 2.88
C PRO A 156 -2.73 -7.11 2.99
#